data_AF-A0A925V2D5-F1
#
_entry.id   AF-A0A925V2D5-F1
#
_cell.length_a   1.000
_cell.length_b   1.000
_cell.length_c   1.000
_cell.angle_alpha   90.00
_cell.angle_beta   90.00
_cell.angle_gamma   90.00
#
_symmetry.space_group_name_H-M   'P 1'
#
loop_
_entity.id
_entity.type
_entity.pdbx_description
1 polymer ?
#
loop_
_entity_poly.entity_id
_entity_poly.type
_entity_poly.pdbx_seq_one_letter_code
_entity_poly.pdbx_strand_id
1 'polypeptide(L)'
;MTTSYPSDVAFTPAVKAIQAQKGSREAYARVEEGRGWNTEITEDLAEFIAHQRSFFLATANAEGQPYIQHRGGPPGFLRVVDSHTLGFADFRGNRQYISIGNLGENPKVHLFLIDYAERTRVKIWGHAQVI
;
A
#
# COMPACT_ATOMS: atom_id res chain seq x y z
N MET A 1 6.83 27.04 -6.98
CA MET A 1 7.09 25.60 -6.75
C MET A 1 5.90 25.06 -5.99
N THR A 2 5.23 24.03 -6.50
CA THR A 2 4.14 23.35 -5.79
C THR A 2 4.76 22.48 -4.70
N THR A 3 4.33 22.65 -3.45
CA THR A 3 4.69 21.76 -2.34
C THR A 3 4.20 20.34 -2.65
N SER A 4 5.08 19.35 -2.50
CA SER A 4 4.77 17.93 -2.71
C SER A 4 4.63 17.25 -1.35
N TYR A 5 3.57 16.47 -1.16
CA TYR A 5 3.30 15.72 0.07
C TYR A 5 3.31 14.21 -0.22
N PRO A 6 3.71 13.35 0.74
CA PRO A 6 3.61 11.90 0.57
C PRO A 6 2.20 11.41 0.21
N SER A 7 1.17 12.09 0.72
CA SER A 7 -0.24 11.83 0.40
C SER A 7 -0.58 12.04 -1.08
N ASP A 8 0.22 12.76 -1.86
CA ASP A 8 -0.06 13.05 -3.28
C ASP A 8 -0.10 11.78 -4.14
N VAL A 9 0.44 10.65 -3.64
CA VAL A 9 0.23 9.32 -4.23
C VAL A 9 -1.25 8.95 -4.35
N ALA A 10 -2.11 9.48 -3.46
CA ALA A 10 -3.54 9.22 -3.41
C ALA A 10 -4.38 10.50 -3.51
N PHE A 11 -3.91 11.62 -2.99
CA PHE A 11 -4.59 12.92 -3.01
C PHE A 11 -4.26 13.65 -4.31
N THR A 12 -4.66 13.07 -5.44
CA THR A 12 -4.53 13.71 -6.76
C THR A 12 -5.33 15.02 -6.81
N PRO A 13 -5.08 15.91 -7.79
CA PRO A 13 -5.89 17.13 -7.95
C PRO A 13 -7.40 16.88 -7.97
N ALA A 14 -7.84 15.79 -8.61
CA ALA A 14 -9.24 15.38 -8.62
C ALA A 14 -9.75 15.00 -7.21
N VAL A 15 -8.96 14.25 -6.43
CA VAL A 15 -9.32 13.92 -5.03
C VAL A 15 -9.37 15.17 -4.16
N LYS A 16 -8.40 16.08 -4.30
CA LYS A 16 -8.38 17.36 -3.56
C LYS A 16 -9.60 18.22 -3.92
N ALA A 17 -10.02 18.24 -5.18
CA ALA A 17 -11.23 18.93 -5.63
C ALA A 17 -12.51 18.31 -5.00
N ILE A 18 -12.62 16.98 -4.97
CA ILE A 18 -13.75 16.30 -4.31
C ILE A 18 -13.75 16.55 -2.80
N GLN A 19 -12.60 16.54 -2.14
CA GLN A 19 -12.47 16.90 -0.73
C GLN A 19 -12.96 18.34 -0.49
N ALA A 20 -12.70 19.27 -1.40
CA ALA A 20 -13.18 20.66 -1.28
C ALA A 20 -14.71 20.70 -1.42
N GLN A 21 -15.24 20.04 -2.46
CA GLN A 21 -16.67 19.95 -2.71
C GLN A 21 -17.44 19.30 -1.54
N LYS A 22 -16.83 18.31 -0.88
CA LYS A 22 -17.43 17.56 0.24
C LYS A 22 -17.03 18.09 1.62
N GLY A 23 -16.30 19.20 1.69
CA GLY A 23 -15.99 19.91 2.94
C GLY A 23 -14.87 19.34 3.81
N SER A 24 -14.03 18.43 3.29
CA SER A 24 -12.92 17.82 4.04
C SER A 24 -11.53 18.36 3.70
N ARG A 25 -11.40 19.26 2.72
CA ARG A 25 -10.09 19.70 2.19
C ARG A 25 -9.24 20.44 3.20
N GLU A 26 -9.82 21.34 4.00
CA GLU A 26 -9.08 22.08 5.02
C GLU A 26 -8.51 21.16 6.10
N ALA A 27 -9.30 20.17 6.54
CA ALA A 27 -8.86 19.20 7.54
C ALA A 27 -7.67 18.37 7.02
N TYR A 28 -7.75 17.88 5.77
CA TYR A 28 -6.66 17.11 5.18
C TYR A 28 -5.45 17.97 4.78
N ALA A 29 -5.62 19.27 4.50
CA ALA A 29 -4.50 20.18 4.28
C ALA A 29 -3.67 20.35 5.56
N ARG A 30 -4.34 20.50 6.72
CA ARG A 30 -3.64 20.54 8.02
C ARG A 30 -2.89 19.23 8.33
N VAL A 31 -3.43 18.08 7.90
CA VAL A 31 -2.73 16.79 8.05
C VAL A 31 -1.48 16.76 7.17
N GLU A 32 -1.58 17.21 5.92
CA GLU A 32 -0.45 17.30 4.98
C GLU A 32 0.65 18.24 5.48
N GLU A 33 0.30 19.41 6.01
CA GLU A 33 1.23 20.42 6.54
C GLU A 33 1.87 20.02 7.88
N GLY A 34 1.19 19.17 8.65
CA GLY A 34 1.66 18.68 9.95
C GLY A 34 2.63 17.51 9.82
N ARG A 35 2.26 16.35 10.37
CA ARG A 35 3.08 15.13 10.29
C ARG A 35 2.98 14.41 8.94
N GLY A 36 2.00 14.77 8.10
CA GLY A 36 1.75 14.08 6.84
C GLY A 36 1.37 12.61 7.03
N TRP A 37 1.56 11.82 5.96
CA TRP A 37 1.51 10.36 6.03
C TRP A 37 2.92 9.82 6.28
N ASN A 38 3.04 8.79 7.12
CA ASN A 38 4.31 8.12 7.36
C ASN A 38 4.87 7.52 6.06
N THR A 39 6.17 7.74 5.82
CA THR A 39 6.91 7.18 4.69
C THR A 39 7.81 6.01 5.09
N GLU A 40 7.94 5.77 6.39
CA GLU A 40 8.79 4.73 6.97
C GLU A 40 7.96 3.69 7.73
N ILE A 41 8.50 2.48 7.81
CA ILE A 41 7.98 1.39 8.64
C ILE A 41 8.40 1.66 10.09
N THR A 42 7.46 2.18 10.87
CA THR A 42 7.65 2.39 12.32
C THR A 42 7.67 1.08 13.09
N GLU A 43 8.13 1.10 14.34
CA GLU A 43 8.11 -0.07 15.23
C GLU A 43 6.69 -0.65 15.36
N ASP A 44 5.69 0.19 15.63
CA ASP A 44 4.28 -0.23 15.70
C ASP A 44 3.79 -0.89 14.40
N LEU A 45 4.21 -0.35 13.23
CA LEU A 45 3.84 -0.93 11.95
C LEU A 45 4.55 -2.26 11.71
N ALA A 46 5.82 -2.37 12.08
CA ALA A 46 6.57 -3.61 12.00
C ALA A 46 5.94 -4.71 12.87
N GLU A 47 5.52 -4.37 14.09
CA GLU A 47 4.79 -5.29 14.98
C GLU A 47 3.46 -5.72 14.36
N PHE A 48 2.66 -4.77 13.85
CA PHE A 48 1.41 -5.09 13.17
C PHE A 48 1.62 -6.03 11.96
N ILE A 49 2.66 -5.78 11.15
CA ILE A 49 3.02 -6.61 9.99
C ILE A 49 3.43 -8.03 10.41
N ALA A 50 4.21 -8.17 11.48
CA ALA A 50 4.69 -9.46 11.97
C ALA A 50 3.55 -10.42 12.34
N HIS A 51 2.41 -9.89 12.79
CA HIS A 51 1.24 -10.68 13.16
C HIS A 51 0.33 -11.05 11.98
N GLN A 52 0.53 -10.44 10.79
CA GLN A 52 -0.33 -10.70 9.64
C GLN A 52 -0.18 -12.13 9.12
N ARG A 53 -1.32 -12.75 8.82
CA ARG A 53 -1.42 -14.07 8.17
C ARG A 53 -1.92 -13.99 6.74
N SER A 54 -2.41 -12.83 6.34
CA SER A 54 -2.78 -12.53 4.97
C SER A 54 -2.73 -11.04 4.69
N PHE A 55 -2.67 -10.70 3.41
CA PHE A 55 -2.90 -9.35 2.92
C PHE A 55 -3.44 -9.42 1.48
N PHE A 56 -3.98 -8.31 1.00
CA PHE A 56 -4.35 -8.16 -0.40
C PHE A 56 -3.27 -7.36 -1.14
N LEU A 57 -2.78 -7.90 -2.24
CA LEU A 57 -1.86 -7.25 -3.15
C LEU A 57 -2.65 -6.71 -4.35
N ALA A 58 -2.67 -5.39 -4.51
CA ALA A 58 -3.16 -4.76 -5.72
C ALA A 58 -1.99 -4.41 -6.64
N THR A 59 -2.13 -4.79 -7.91
CA THR A 59 -1.22 -4.46 -9.02
C THR A 59 -2.04 -3.82 -10.14
N ALA A 60 -1.38 -3.16 -11.09
CA ALA A 60 -2.01 -2.72 -12.33
C ALA A 60 -1.10 -3.05 -13.50
N ASN A 61 -1.67 -3.29 -14.67
CA ASN A 61 -0.89 -3.51 -15.89
C ASN A 61 -0.38 -2.15 -16.45
N ALA A 62 0.26 -2.15 -17.61
CA ALA A 62 0.81 -0.94 -18.25
C ALA A 62 -0.26 0.12 -18.58
N GLU A 63 -1.46 -0.32 -18.96
CA GLU A 63 -2.61 0.56 -19.23
C GLU A 63 -3.35 1.02 -17.96
N GLY A 64 -2.91 0.56 -16.78
CA GLY A 64 -3.54 0.89 -15.51
C GLY A 64 -4.78 0.07 -15.16
N GLN A 65 -5.04 -1.04 -15.85
CA GLN A 65 -6.10 -1.99 -15.51
C GLN A 65 -5.82 -2.61 -14.12
N PRO A 66 -6.68 -2.39 -13.10
CA PRO A 66 -6.41 -2.87 -11.75
C PRO A 66 -6.65 -4.38 -11.62
N TYR A 67 -5.87 -5.00 -10.76
CA TYR A 67 -6.01 -6.38 -10.32
C TYR A 67 -5.76 -6.48 -8.81
N ILE A 68 -6.44 -7.41 -8.13
CA ILE A 68 -6.23 -7.67 -6.71
C ILE A 68 -6.13 -9.17 -6.45
N GLN A 69 -5.17 -9.57 -5.63
CA GLN A 69 -4.95 -10.96 -5.24
C GLN A 69 -4.75 -11.07 -3.73
N HIS A 70 -5.44 -12.03 -3.11
CA HIS A 70 -5.16 -12.42 -1.74
C HIS A 70 -3.83 -13.19 -1.65
N ARG A 71 -2.97 -12.82 -0.70
CA ARG A 71 -1.72 -13.50 -0.34
C ARG A 71 -1.82 -13.97 1.10
N GLY A 72 -1.58 -15.25 1.35
CA GLY A 72 -1.68 -15.87 2.68
C GLY A 72 -0.43 -16.64 3.03
N GLY A 73 -0.13 -16.70 4.33
CA GLY A 73 1.02 -17.41 4.88
C GLY A 73 0.95 -17.53 6.41
N PRO A 74 1.94 -18.20 7.04
CA PRO A 74 2.08 -18.17 8.48
C PRO A 74 2.41 -16.74 8.99
N PRO A 75 2.21 -16.44 10.28
CA PRO A 75 2.64 -15.17 10.86
C PRO A 75 4.11 -14.87 10.52
N GLY A 76 4.38 -13.62 10.16
CA GLY A 76 5.69 -13.19 9.68
C GLY A 76 6.05 -13.63 8.26
N PHE A 77 5.09 -14.08 7.44
CA PHE A 77 5.39 -14.35 6.01
C PHE A 77 5.66 -13.06 5.21
N LEU A 78 5.01 -11.95 5.60
CA LEU A 78 5.38 -10.60 5.19
C LEU A 78 6.42 -10.08 6.18
N ARG A 79 7.64 -9.86 5.70
CA ARG A 79 8.81 -9.47 6.49
C ARG A 79 9.14 -8.01 6.27
N VAL A 80 9.47 -7.31 7.34
CA VAL A 80 10.19 -6.03 7.28
C VAL A 80 11.66 -6.35 7.05
N VAL A 81 12.20 -5.89 5.93
CA VAL A 81 13.63 -6.05 5.59
C VAL A 81 14.43 -4.88 6.14
N ASP A 82 13.90 -3.66 6.00
CA ASP A 82 14.42 -2.42 6.57
C ASP A 82 13.28 -1.39 6.70
N SER A 83 13.59 -0.17 7.12
CA SER A 83 12.63 0.95 7.30
C SER A 83 11.76 1.31 6.08
N HIS A 84 12.11 0.87 4.87
CA HIS A 84 11.42 1.19 3.62
C HIS A 84 11.09 -0.04 2.77
N THR A 85 11.47 -1.24 3.22
CA THR A 85 11.42 -2.46 2.39
C THR A 85 10.66 -3.57 3.09
N LEU A 86 9.68 -4.14 2.37
CA LEU A 86 8.99 -5.37 2.74
C LEU A 86 9.36 -6.51 1.79
N GLY A 87 9.43 -7.73 2.30
CA GLY A 87 9.67 -8.94 1.52
C GLY A 87 8.70 -10.06 1.89
N PHE A 88 8.30 -10.87 0.91
CA PHE A 88 7.52 -12.08 1.13
C PHE A 88 7.79 -13.10 0.03
N ALA A 89 7.62 -14.39 0.33
CA ALA A 89 7.73 -15.44 -0.67
C ALA A 89 6.45 -15.55 -1.50
N ASP A 90 6.58 -15.67 -2.83
CA ASP A 90 5.43 -15.97 -3.69
C ASP A 90 5.19 -17.49 -3.72
N PHE A 91 4.18 -17.95 -2.99
CA PHE A 91 3.82 -19.36 -2.95
C PHE A 91 3.10 -19.80 -4.23
N ARG A 92 3.28 -21.06 -4.63
CA ARG A 92 2.58 -21.64 -5.79
C ARG A 92 1.07 -21.54 -5.62
N GLY A 93 0.44 -20.70 -6.44
CA GLY A 93 -1.01 -20.53 -6.52
C GLY A 93 -1.63 -21.21 -7.73
N ASN A 94 -2.74 -20.64 -8.20
CA ASN A 94 -3.51 -21.08 -9.38
C ASN A 94 -2.81 -20.88 -10.74
N ARG A 95 -1.55 -20.41 -10.74
CA ARG A 95 -0.71 -20.19 -11.93
C ARG A 95 -1.25 -19.18 -12.95
N GLN A 96 -2.09 -18.23 -12.54
CA GLN A 96 -2.49 -17.13 -13.43
C GLN A 96 -1.36 -16.13 -13.71
N TYR A 97 -0.40 -16.00 -12.80
CA TYR A 97 0.77 -15.11 -12.90
C TYR A 97 0.47 -13.62 -13.17
N ILE A 98 -0.79 -13.18 -13.02
CA ILE A 98 -1.21 -11.80 -13.34
C ILE A 98 -0.39 -10.77 -12.55
N SER A 99 -0.25 -10.93 -11.22
CA SER A 99 0.54 -9.97 -10.44
C SER A 99 2.01 -9.94 -10.90
N ILE A 100 2.61 -11.08 -11.23
CA ILE A 100 4.01 -11.12 -11.69
C ILE A 100 4.13 -10.44 -13.06
N GLY A 101 3.21 -10.73 -13.98
CA GLY A 101 3.15 -10.08 -15.30
C GLY A 101 3.01 -8.56 -15.18
N ASN A 102 2.04 -8.09 -14.39
CA ASN A 102 1.84 -6.66 -14.12
C ASN A 102 3.12 -5.99 -13.57
N LEU A 103 3.81 -6.63 -12.61
CA LEU A 103 5.04 -6.07 -12.03
C LEU A 103 6.20 -5.97 -13.02
N GLY A 104 6.20 -6.77 -14.09
CA GLY A 104 7.19 -6.69 -15.16
C GLY A 104 7.09 -5.41 -16.01
N GLU A 105 5.92 -4.76 -16.02
CA GLU A 105 5.64 -3.58 -16.85
C GLU A 105 5.23 -2.34 -16.03
N ASN A 106 4.70 -2.54 -14.83
CA ASN A 106 4.26 -1.49 -13.91
C ASN A 106 4.63 -1.87 -12.47
N PRO A 107 5.67 -1.26 -11.88
CA PRO A 107 6.15 -1.65 -10.56
C PRO A 107 5.24 -1.17 -9.41
N LYS A 108 4.21 -0.35 -9.68
CA LYS A 108 3.36 0.22 -8.61
C LYS A 108 2.48 -0.86 -7.97
N VAL A 109 2.48 -0.87 -6.65
CA VAL A 109 1.66 -1.78 -5.84
C VAL A 109 0.94 -1.05 -4.72
N HIS A 110 -0.14 -1.67 -4.27
CA HIS A 110 -0.80 -1.29 -3.03
C HIS A 110 -1.12 -2.54 -2.20
N LEU A 111 -0.62 -2.57 -0.98
CA LEU A 111 -0.92 -3.62 -0.01
C LEU A 111 -2.05 -3.14 0.90
N PHE A 112 -3.01 -4.02 1.15
CA PHE A 112 -4.07 -3.80 2.13
C PHE A 112 -4.06 -4.93 3.16
N LEU A 113 -3.69 -4.56 4.39
CA LEU A 113 -3.57 -5.45 5.54
C LEU A 113 -4.76 -5.19 6.46
N ILE A 114 -5.38 -6.25 6.99
CA ILE A 114 -6.58 -6.15 7.82
C ILE A 114 -6.43 -7.09 9.00
N ASP A 115 -6.52 -6.54 10.20
CA ASP A 115 -6.78 -7.30 11.42
C ASP A 115 -8.27 -7.17 11.75
N TYR A 116 -9.01 -8.27 11.54
CA TYR A 116 -10.44 -8.31 11.81
C TYR A 116 -10.77 -8.35 13.30
N ALA A 117 -9.89 -8.92 14.13
CA ALA A 117 -10.11 -9.01 15.58
C ALA A 117 -9.96 -7.61 16.21
N GLU A 118 -8.87 -6.92 15.87
CA GLU A 118 -8.56 -5.58 16.36
C GLU A 118 -9.20 -4.46 15.54
N ARG A 119 -10.02 -4.82 14.53
CA ARG A 119 -10.72 -3.88 13.62
C ARG A 119 -9.81 -2.83 12.99
N THR A 120 -8.55 -3.20 12.80
CA THR A 120 -7.48 -2.32 12.34
C THR A 120 -7.11 -2.67 10.90
N ARG A 121 -6.70 -1.66 10.15
CA ARG A 121 -6.31 -1.82 8.75
C ARG A 121 -5.20 -0.87 8.38
N VAL A 122 -4.25 -1.36 7.60
CA VAL A 122 -3.12 -0.57 7.09
C VAL A 122 -3.10 -0.66 5.57
N LYS A 123 -2.82 0.48 4.94
CA LYS A 123 -2.63 0.64 3.50
C LYS A 123 -1.20 1.08 3.25
N ILE A 124 -0.52 0.37 2.34
CA ILE A 124 0.87 0.67 1.99
C ILE A 124 0.94 0.80 0.48
N TRP A 125 1.35 1.98 0.00
CA TRP A 125 1.67 2.21 -1.40
C TRP A 125 3.17 2.08 -1.59
N GLY A 126 3.59 1.51 -2.71
CA GLY A 126 5.01 1.38 -3.00
C GLY A 126 5.28 0.86 -4.39
N HIS A 127 6.53 0.46 -4.59
CA HIS A 127 6.98 -0.25 -5.78
C HIS A 127 7.43 -1.65 -5.38
N ALA A 128 7.18 -2.64 -6.24
CA ALA A 128 7.61 -4.01 -6.03
C ALA A 128 8.35 -4.55 -7.26
N GLN A 129 9.24 -5.49 -7.00
CA GLN A 129 9.96 -6.26 -8.02
C GLN A 129 10.03 -7.72 -7.60
N VAL A 130 10.10 -8.62 -8.57
CA VAL A 130 10.32 -10.05 -8.35
C VAL A 130 11.82 -10.32 -8.47
N ILE A 131 12.39 -11.06 -7.50
CA ILE A 131 13.82 -11.43 -7.44
C ILE A 131 14.01 -12.87 -7.90
#